data_AF-A0A919JIA5-F1
#
_entry.id   AF-A0A919JIA5-F1
#
_cell.length_a   1.000
_cell.length_b   1.000
_cell.length_c   1.000
_cell.angle_alpha   90.00
_cell.angle_beta   90.00
_cell.angle_gamma   90.00
#
_symmetry.space_group_name_H-M   'P 1'
#
loop_
_entity.id
_entity.type
_entity.pdbx_description
1 polymer ?
#
loop_
_entity_poly.entity_id
_entity_poly.type
_entity_poly.pdbx_seq_one_letter_code
_entity_poly.pdbx_strand_id
1 'polypeptide(L)'
;MLRKKPGKIPNHAPELRSGLDPLDLYSWELEYEVFERVCRQLRTVGDGLAWRMFGYERNIIFALSRSDPAGPMFDKKGLEREREIIAEAWRDNGEFVLHHDSTSALRIGDLSIFGKDGGVLLREIKTNDRYRDKAQDQKILDTVNALINGGPLAAGGYTLVPSNVAYRANMKGLREILILAHKRGIQGAQLPGRRAIVAVNFSSAPDHFSPHQFNARFAAETKRQQRRAAIRSEHHIIALNSVDRAARSPAEPPWAIYPIEPELAVGLITDVIFYTVCMAPETLLDALAKVGVQGRWLQQLNGTENPAKPLLQVSMRTGNKLSYTSMNVIELARLLIELVDLPTWCQHLSVLLQADLPAGTRPWTYFAGENNVWC
;
A
#
# COMPACT_ATOMS: atom_id res chain seq x y z
N MET A 1 10.16 30.91 -9.12
CA MET A 1 9.36 30.14 -10.10
C MET A 1 10.18 29.98 -11.37
N LEU A 2 10.76 28.80 -11.61
CA LEU A 2 11.43 28.49 -12.88
C LEU A 2 10.34 28.21 -13.92
N ARG A 3 10.12 29.15 -14.86
CA ARG A 3 9.26 28.93 -16.03
C ARG A 3 9.89 27.82 -16.89
N LYS A 4 9.36 26.60 -16.83
CA LYS A 4 9.64 25.56 -17.84
C LYS A 4 9.20 26.11 -19.21
N LYS A 5 10.02 25.93 -20.24
CA LYS A 5 9.64 26.28 -21.63
C LYS A 5 8.38 25.49 -22.00
N PRO A 6 7.41 26.09 -22.72
CA PRO A 6 6.23 25.38 -23.19
C PRO A 6 6.69 24.23 -24.09
N GLY A 7 6.34 23.00 -23.70
CA GLY A 7 6.61 21.81 -24.51
C GLY A 7 5.78 21.85 -25.80
N LYS A 8 6.24 21.15 -26.84
CA LYS A 8 5.39 20.87 -27.99
C LYS A 8 4.36 19.82 -27.58
N ILE A 9 3.12 20.04 -27.97
CA ILE A 9 2.02 19.11 -27.72
C ILE A 9 2.13 17.97 -28.74
N PRO A 10 2.11 16.69 -28.31
CA PRO A 10 2.12 15.58 -29.24
C PRO A 10 0.90 15.62 -30.17
N ASN A 11 1.08 15.25 -31.44
CA ASN A 11 -0.01 15.24 -32.44
C ASN A 11 -1.18 14.32 -32.08
N HIS A 12 -0.98 13.40 -31.14
CA HIS A 12 -1.97 12.43 -30.67
C HIS A 12 -2.50 12.75 -29.26
N ALA A 13 -2.24 13.96 -28.75
CA ALA A 13 -2.82 14.39 -27.48
C ALA A 13 -4.35 14.48 -27.61
N PRO A 14 -5.12 14.08 -26.58
CA PRO A 14 -6.57 14.19 -26.61
C PRO A 14 -7.00 15.65 -26.75
N GLU A 15 -8.16 15.88 -27.35
CA GLU A 15 -8.74 17.23 -27.41
C GLU A 15 -9.11 17.69 -26.00
N LEU A 16 -8.55 18.83 -25.59
CA LEU A 16 -8.94 19.48 -24.35
C LEU A 16 -10.35 20.02 -24.43
N ARG A 17 -10.98 20.21 -23.26
CA ARG A 17 -12.26 20.92 -23.18
C ARG A 17 -12.14 22.29 -23.84
N SER A 18 -13.16 22.65 -24.62
CA SER A 18 -13.22 23.91 -25.36
C SER A 18 -12.90 25.10 -24.46
N GLY A 19 -11.92 25.93 -24.87
CA GLY A 19 -11.52 27.15 -24.18
C GLY A 19 -10.32 27.01 -23.23
N LEU A 20 -9.75 25.82 -23.07
CA LEU A 20 -8.51 25.62 -22.32
C LEU A 20 -7.29 25.86 -23.22
N ASP A 21 -6.26 26.52 -22.67
CA ASP A 21 -4.97 26.71 -23.36
C ASP A 21 -4.18 25.40 -23.30
N PRO A 22 -3.90 24.75 -24.44
CA PRO A 22 -3.21 23.47 -24.45
C PRO A 22 -1.71 23.63 -24.10
N LEU A 23 -1.17 24.85 -24.03
CA LEU A 23 0.17 25.14 -23.51
C LEU A 23 0.22 25.37 -21.99
N ASP A 24 -0.93 25.51 -21.33
CA ASP A 24 -1.01 25.57 -19.88
C ASP A 24 -1.06 24.15 -19.29
N LEU A 25 -0.14 23.85 -18.37
CA LEU A 25 -0.09 22.53 -17.71
C LEU A 25 -1.33 22.25 -16.87
N TYR A 26 -1.98 23.28 -16.31
CA TYR A 26 -3.21 23.10 -15.55
C TYR A 26 -4.39 22.66 -16.43
N SER A 27 -4.36 22.97 -17.72
CA SER A 27 -5.37 22.49 -18.66
C SER A 27 -5.38 20.97 -18.82
N TRP A 28 -4.27 20.30 -18.48
CA TRP A 28 -4.07 18.85 -18.60
C TRP A 28 -4.24 18.09 -17.28
N GLU A 29 -4.72 18.75 -16.21
CA GLU A 29 -4.82 18.14 -14.87
C GLU A 29 -5.68 16.88 -14.88
N LEU A 30 -6.84 16.91 -15.55
CA LEU A 30 -7.73 15.76 -15.66
C LEU A 30 -7.07 14.58 -16.40
N GLU A 31 -6.44 14.85 -17.54
CA GLU A 31 -5.75 13.82 -18.32
C GLU A 31 -4.61 13.22 -17.50
N TYR A 32 -3.82 14.05 -16.81
CA TYR A 32 -2.76 13.60 -15.93
C TYR A 32 -3.31 12.70 -14.81
N GLU A 33 -4.38 13.10 -14.13
CA GLU A 33 -5.03 12.29 -13.09
C GLU A 33 -5.54 10.94 -13.62
N VAL A 34 -6.16 10.94 -14.81
CA VAL A 34 -6.65 9.72 -15.45
C VAL A 34 -5.48 8.80 -15.84
N PHE A 35 -4.44 9.33 -16.48
CA PHE A 35 -3.26 8.55 -16.87
C PHE A 35 -2.49 8.01 -15.67
N GLU A 36 -2.30 8.81 -14.62
CA GLU A 36 -1.66 8.40 -13.37
C GLU A 36 -2.43 7.24 -12.74
N ARG A 37 -3.76 7.35 -12.69
CA ARG A 37 -4.63 6.32 -12.13
C ARG A 37 -4.60 5.03 -12.94
N VAL A 38 -4.71 5.10 -14.27
CA VAL A 38 -4.60 3.92 -15.14
C VAL A 38 -3.24 3.26 -14.99
N CYS A 39 -2.15 4.04 -14.94
CA CYS A 39 -0.80 3.51 -14.70
C CYS A 39 -0.72 2.75 -13.37
N ARG A 40 -1.25 3.30 -12.27
CA ARG A 40 -1.27 2.61 -10.97
C ARG A 40 -2.10 1.34 -10.98
N GLN A 41 -3.24 1.36 -11.66
CA GLN A 41 -4.10 0.20 -11.83
C GLN A 41 -3.41 -0.93 -12.58
N LEU A 42 -2.64 -0.62 -13.62
CA LEU A 42 -1.83 -1.61 -14.34
C LEU A 42 -0.66 -2.11 -13.48
N ARG A 43 0.07 -1.19 -12.83
CA ARG A 43 1.21 -1.52 -11.96
C ARG A 43 0.80 -2.39 -10.76
N THR A 44 -0.44 -2.33 -10.29
CA THR A 44 -0.90 -3.18 -9.18
C THR A 44 -0.88 -4.67 -9.54
N VAL A 45 -1.03 -5.02 -10.82
CA VAL A 45 -0.88 -6.41 -11.29
C VAL A 45 0.59 -6.82 -11.22
N GLY A 46 1.50 -5.93 -11.65
CA GLY A 46 2.94 -6.11 -11.49
C GLY A 46 3.35 -6.21 -10.01
N ASP A 47 2.76 -5.40 -9.14
CA ASP A 47 2.96 -5.49 -7.68
C ASP A 47 2.48 -6.85 -7.17
N GLY A 48 1.33 -7.34 -7.61
CA GLY A 48 0.84 -8.66 -7.20
C GLY A 48 1.76 -9.80 -7.61
N LEU A 49 2.33 -9.71 -8.82
CA LEU A 49 3.38 -10.64 -9.27
C LEU A 49 4.64 -10.50 -8.43
N ALA A 50 5.09 -9.28 -8.11
CA ALA A 50 6.24 -9.04 -7.25
C ALA A 50 6.07 -9.71 -5.89
N TRP A 51 4.94 -9.46 -5.23
CA TRP A 51 4.62 -10.06 -3.94
C TRP A 51 4.63 -11.59 -4.01
N ARG A 52 3.99 -12.18 -5.02
CA ARG A 52 3.96 -13.64 -5.18
C ARG A 52 5.36 -14.23 -5.42
N MET A 53 6.16 -13.61 -6.28
CA MET A 53 7.49 -14.10 -6.63
C MET A 53 8.48 -14.00 -5.47
N PHE A 54 8.31 -13.02 -4.58
CA PHE A 54 9.06 -12.89 -3.33
C PHE A 54 8.39 -13.63 -2.14
N GLY A 55 7.49 -14.58 -2.40
CA GLY A 55 6.90 -15.42 -1.35
C GLY A 55 5.99 -14.68 -0.37
N TYR A 56 5.46 -13.53 -0.76
CA TYR A 56 4.65 -12.62 0.06
C TYR A 56 5.41 -12.02 1.27
N GLU A 57 6.73 -12.02 1.22
CA GLU A 57 7.61 -11.48 2.26
C GLU A 57 7.67 -9.94 2.19
N ARG A 58 6.83 -9.28 3.00
CA ARG A 58 6.68 -7.82 2.98
C ARG A 58 7.98 -7.08 3.30
N ASN A 59 8.87 -7.64 4.13
CA ASN A 59 10.18 -7.04 4.40
C ASN A 59 11.04 -6.90 3.14
N ILE A 60 10.99 -7.88 2.23
CA ILE A 60 11.70 -7.80 0.94
C ILE A 60 11.09 -6.69 0.08
N ILE A 61 9.76 -6.67 -0.05
CA ILE A 61 9.05 -5.63 -0.81
C ILE A 61 9.34 -4.24 -0.24
N PHE A 62 9.28 -4.08 1.08
CA PHE A 62 9.57 -2.83 1.76
C PHE A 62 10.99 -2.38 1.49
N ALA A 63 11.98 -3.28 1.63
CA ALA A 63 13.38 -2.98 1.38
C ALA A 63 13.65 -2.53 -0.06
N LEU A 64 13.11 -3.26 -1.05
CA LEU A 64 13.29 -2.96 -2.48
C LEU A 64 12.53 -1.71 -2.93
N SER A 65 11.55 -1.24 -2.17
CA SER A 65 10.79 -0.03 -2.48
C SER A 65 11.46 1.29 -2.07
N ARG A 66 12.65 1.26 -1.44
CA ARG A 66 13.29 2.45 -0.84
C ARG A 66 14.12 3.28 -1.84
N SER A 67 13.60 3.47 -3.05
CA SER A 67 14.09 4.49 -3.99
C SER A 67 12.94 5.35 -4.49
N ASP A 68 13.32 6.38 -5.25
CA ASP A 68 12.37 7.15 -6.02
C ASP A 68 11.60 6.24 -6.99
N PRO A 69 10.31 6.53 -7.23
CA PRO A 69 9.51 5.75 -8.16
C PRO A 69 10.08 5.85 -9.58
N ALA A 70 9.97 4.74 -10.31
CA ALA A 70 10.30 4.72 -11.73
C ALA A 70 9.43 5.74 -12.50
N GLY A 71 10.09 6.49 -13.38
CA GLY A 71 9.41 7.40 -14.31
C GLY A 71 8.58 6.65 -15.36
N PRO A 72 7.99 7.38 -16.32
CA PRO A 72 7.32 6.76 -17.46
C PRO A 72 8.27 5.89 -18.28
N MET A 73 7.79 4.73 -18.73
CA MET A 73 8.55 3.87 -19.64
C MET A 73 8.56 4.40 -21.09
N PHE A 74 7.64 5.29 -21.42
CA PHE A 74 7.58 5.94 -22.72
C PHE A 74 8.86 6.75 -22.97
N ASP A 75 9.51 6.53 -24.12
CA ASP A 75 10.81 7.10 -24.49
C ASP A 75 11.97 6.82 -23.49
N LYS A 76 11.84 5.81 -22.61
CA LYS A 76 12.93 5.41 -21.71
C LYS A 76 14.12 4.89 -22.51
N LYS A 77 15.23 5.64 -22.47
CA LYS A 77 16.52 5.21 -23.03
C LYS A 77 16.99 3.95 -22.32
N GLY A 78 17.30 2.89 -23.08
CA GLY A 78 17.75 1.60 -22.53
C GLY A 78 16.66 0.54 -22.39
N LEU A 79 15.37 0.90 -22.56
CA LEU A 79 14.26 -0.04 -22.46
C LEU A 79 14.35 -1.23 -23.45
N GLU A 80 14.85 -0.99 -24.67
CA GLU A 80 15.07 -2.06 -25.64
C GLU A 80 16.07 -3.09 -25.11
N ARG A 81 17.17 -2.63 -24.50
CA ARG A 81 18.18 -3.52 -23.91
C ARG A 81 17.64 -4.28 -22.70
N GLU A 82 16.82 -3.64 -21.87
CA GLU A 82 16.12 -4.31 -20.76
C GLU A 82 15.22 -5.44 -21.28
N ARG A 83 14.45 -5.18 -22.33
CA ARG A 83 13.57 -6.17 -22.97
C ARG A 83 14.34 -7.32 -23.62
N GLU A 84 15.47 -7.05 -24.26
CA GLU A 84 16.35 -8.09 -24.80
C GLU A 84 16.84 -9.02 -23.70
N ILE A 85 17.33 -8.48 -22.58
CA ILE A 85 17.82 -9.29 -21.44
C ILE A 85 16.69 -10.14 -20.85
N ILE A 86 15.48 -9.61 -20.72
CA ILE A 86 14.30 -10.37 -20.28
C ILE A 86 14.02 -11.54 -21.25
N ALA A 87 14.06 -11.28 -22.56
CA ALA A 87 13.79 -12.29 -23.58
C ALA A 87 14.89 -13.37 -23.66
N GLU A 88 16.16 -12.97 -23.52
CA GLU A 88 17.32 -13.87 -23.45
C GLU A 88 17.21 -14.80 -22.22
N ALA A 89 16.96 -14.26 -21.03
CA ALA A 89 16.83 -15.06 -19.81
C ALA A 89 15.71 -16.13 -19.90
N TRP A 90 14.57 -15.77 -20.49
CA TRP A 90 13.49 -16.74 -20.72
C TRP A 90 13.86 -17.78 -21.77
N ARG A 91 14.37 -17.34 -22.94
CA ARG A 91 14.65 -18.23 -24.08
C ARG A 91 15.79 -19.20 -23.79
N ASP A 92 16.86 -18.71 -23.18
CA ASP A 92 18.13 -19.43 -23.09
C ASP A 92 18.22 -20.22 -21.78
N ASN A 93 17.67 -19.67 -20.68
CA ASN A 93 17.76 -20.26 -19.35
C ASN A 93 16.42 -20.79 -18.81
N GLY A 94 15.28 -20.35 -19.36
CA GLY A 94 13.95 -20.62 -18.80
C GLY A 94 13.69 -19.87 -17.49
N GLU A 95 14.35 -18.73 -17.28
CA GLU A 95 14.26 -17.93 -16.07
C GLU A 95 13.11 -16.92 -16.18
N PHE A 96 12.34 -16.78 -15.11
CA PHE A 96 11.36 -15.71 -15.02
C PHE A 96 12.06 -14.42 -14.63
N VAL A 97 11.75 -13.33 -15.32
CA VAL A 97 12.31 -12.01 -15.04
C VAL A 97 11.20 -11.02 -14.74
N LEU A 98 11.27 -10.39 -13.57
CA LEU A 98 10.37 -9.30 -13.20
C LEU A 98 11.04 -7.96 -13.50
N HIS A 99 10.39 -7.16 -14.34
CA HIS A 99 10.85 -5.83 -14.68
C HIS A 99 10.32 -4.79 -13.67
N HIS A 100 11.20 -4.10 -12.95
CA HIS A 100 10.81 -3.25 -11.82
C HIS A 100 9.96 -2.05 -12.25
N ASP A 101 10.18 -1.48 -13.44
CA ASP A 101 9.37 -0.40 -14.02
C ASP A 101 7.88 -0.75 -14.22
N SER A 102 7.58 -2.05 -14.30
CA SER A 102 6.20 -2.57 -14.40
C SER A 102 5.49 -2.63 -13.05
N THR A 103 6.18 -2.27 -11.96
CA THR A 103 5.68 -2.32 -10.59
C THR A 103 5.79 -0.93 -9.95
N SER A 104 4.98 -0.67 -8.92
CA SER A 104 5.19 0.46 -8.01
C SER A 104 5.97 0.04 -6.76
N ALA A 105 6.03 -1.26 -6.47
CA ALA A 105 6.63 -1.88 -5.30
C ALA A 105 8.17 -1.96 -5.37
N LEU A 106 8.75 -2.31 -6.52
CA LEU A 106 10.19 -2.54 -6.67
C LEU A 106 10.85 -1.32 -7.31
N ARG A 107 11.86 -0.77 -6.63
CA ARG A 107 12.52 0.49 -7.03
C ARG A 107 14.05 0.44 -6.86
N ILE A 108 14.60 -0.74 -6.55
CA ILE A 108 16.04 -0.95 -6.37
C ILE A 108 16.48 -2.03 -7.36
N GLY A 109 17.27 -1.63 -8.35
CA GLY A 109 17.57 -2.42 -9.54
C GLY A 109 16.53 -2.19 -10.64
N ASP A 110 16.85 -2.67 -11.84
CA ASP A 110 15.94 -2.66 -12.99
C ASP A 110 15.18 -3.99 -13.08
N LEU A 111 15.84 -5.11 -12.77
CA LEU A 111 15.30 -6.46 -12.90
C LEU A 111 15.51 -7.32 -11.65
N SER A 112 14.57 -8.24 -11.41
CA SER A 112 14.78 -9.44 -10.60
C SER A 112 14.69 -10.68 -11.48
N ILE A 113 15.77 -11.46 -11.55
CA ILE A 113 15.85 -12.71 -12.30
C ILE A 113 15.72 -13.86 -11.30
N PHE A 114 14.70 -14.71 -11.49
CA PHE A 114 14.39 -15.82 -10.60
C PHE A 114 14.95 -17.11 -11.17
N GLY A 115 15.95 -17.65 -10.46
CA GLY A 115 16.62 -18.89 -10.82
C GLY A 115 15.80 -20.13 -10.47
N LYS A 116 16.15 -21.27 -11.09
CA LYS A 116 15.49 -22.57 -10.84
C LYS A 116 15.73 -23.12 -9.43
N ASP A 117 16.79 -22.64 -8.77
CA ASP A 117 17.16 -22.97 -7.39
C ASP A 117 16.39 -22.14 -6.34
N GLY A 118 15.49 -21.25 -6.78
CA GLY A 118 14.77 -20.31 -5.92
C GLY A 118 15.57 -19.07 -5.55
N GLY A 119 16.81 -18.92 -6.06
CA GLY A 119 17.60 -17.71 -5.91
C GLY A 119 17.04 -16.55 -6.72
N VAL A 120 17.28 -15.33 -6.24
CA VAL A 120 16.91 -14.10 -6.95
C VAL A 120 18.14 -13.25 -7.18
N LEU A 121 18.42 -12.94 -8.45
CA LEU A 121 19.46 -12.01 -8.84
C LEU A 121 18.83 -10.64 -9.14
N LEU A 122 19.23 -9.62 -8.37
CA LEU A 122 18.92 -8.23 -8.66
C LEU A 122 19.94 -7.66 -9.65
N ARG A 123 19.46 -7.01 -10.71
CA ARG A 123 20.32 -6.50 -11.79
C ARG A 123 19.95 -5.08 -12.16
N GLU A 124 20.95 -4.20 -12.17
CA GLU A 124 20.91 -2.90 -12.84
C GLU A 124 21.44 -3.07 -14.26
N ILE A 125 20.75 -2.48 -15.25
CA ILE A 125 21.12 -2.53 -16.67
C ILE A 125 21.61 -1.16 -17.11
N LYS A 126 22.84 -1.12 -17.64
CA LYS A 126 23.37 0.06 -18.32
C LYS A 126 23.62 -0.27 -19.78
N THR A 127 23.32 0.68 -20.66
CA THR A 127 23.61 0.56 -22.10
C THR A 127 25.12 0.56 -22.38
N ASN A 128 25.96 0.99 -21.42
CA ASN A 128 27.40 1.05 -21.57
C ASN A 128 28.10 0.71 -20.25
N ASP A 129 28.74 -0.46 -20.18
CA ASP A 129 29.37 -1.00 -18.96
C ASP A 129 30.48 -0.11 -18.38
N ARG A 130 31.06 0.80 -19.18
CA ARG A 130 32.07 1.77 -18.73
C ARG A 130 31.52 2.85 -17.79
N TYR A 131 30.20 3.01 -17.70
CA TYR A 131 29.51 4.00 -16.86
C TYR A 131 28.69 3.34 -15.76
N ARG A 132 29.18 2.24 -15.17
CA ARG A 132 28.55 1.66 -13.97
C ARG A 132 28.56 2.67 -12.82
N ASP A 133 27.37 3.03 -12.39
CA ASP A 133 27.18 3.83 -11.18
C ASP A 133 27.40 2.93 -9.96
N LYS A 134 28.60 3.02 -9.38
CA LYS A 134 28.97 2.27 -8.18
C LYS A 134 27.98 2.49 -7.03
N ALA A 135 27.27 3.63 -6.99
CA ALA A 135 26.32 3.91 -5.93
C ALA A 135 25.07 3.02 -6.02
N GLN A 136 24.56 2.73 -7.22
CA GLN A 136 23.40 1.85 -7.40
C GLN A 136 23.74 0.39 -7.11
N ASP A 137 24.89 -0.09 -7.60
CA ASP A 137 25.38 -1.44 -7.30
C ASP A 137 25.58 -1.63 -5.79
N GLN A 138 26.20 -0.63 -5.13
CA GLN A 138 26.36 -0.65 -3.68
C GLN A 138 25.00 -0.64 -2.95
N LYS A 139 24.03 0.14 -3.44
CA LYS A 139 22.68 0.18 -2.86
C LYS A 139 21.98 -1.19 -2.92
N ILE A 140 22.12 -1.92 -4.03
CA ILE A 140 21.60 -3.30 -4.15
C ILE A 140 22.27 -4.19 -3.10
N LEU A 141 23.61 -4.18 -3.03
CA LEU A 141 24.37 -4.99 -2.08
C LEU A 141 24.00 -4.68 -0.62
N ASP A 142 23.92 -3.41 -0.26
CA ASP A 142 23.57 -2.97 1.09
C ASP A 142 22.14 -3.38 1.47
N THR A 143 21.21 -3.31 0.50
CA THR A 143 19.82 -3.74 0.70
C THR A 143 19.73 -5.26 0.93
N VAL A 144 20.45 -6.05 0.12
CA VAL A 144 20.52 -7.51 0.26
C VAL A 144 21.18 -7.90 1.58
N ASN A 145 22.28 -7.24 1.95
CA ASN A 145 22.96 -7.46 3.22
C ASN A 145 22.05 -7.17 4.42
N ALA A 146 21.27 -6.08 4.38
CA ALA A 146 20.34 -5.76 5.44
C ALA A 146 19.18 -6.77 5.55
N LEU A 147 18.74 -7.36 4.42
CA LEU A 147 17.74 -8.42 4.42
C LEU A 147 18.27 -9.74 5.01
N ILE A 148 19.52 -10.11 4.70
CA ILE A 148 20.12 -11.38 5.13
C ILE A 148 20.65 -11.30 6.56
N ASN A 149 21.44 -10.26 6.86
CA ASN A 149 22.18 -10.14 8.12
C ASN A 149 21.49 -9.23 9.14
N GLY A 150 20.40 -8.56 8.75
CA GLY A 150 19.78 -7.50 9.54
C GLY A 150 20.54 -6.17 9.47
N GLY A 151 20.04 -5.17 10.19
CA GLY A 151 20.63 -3.83 10.26
C GLY A 151 19.88 -2.77 9.45
N PRO A 152 20.48 -1.57 9.28
CA PRO A 152 19.85 -0.48 8.58
C PRO A 152 19.75 -0.75 7.07
N LEU A 153 18.60 -0.43 6.48
CA LEU A 153 18.42 -0.42 5.03
C LEU A 153 19.25 0.72 4.41
N ALA A 154 19.78 0.44 3.21
CA ALA A 154 20.58 1.38 2.41
C ALA A 154 19.87 2.72 2.15
N ALA A 155 18.54 2.72 2.15
CA ALA A 155 17.74 3.91 1.94
C ALA A 155 16.53 3.99 2.88
N GLY A 156 16.17 5.23 3.21
CA GLY A 156 15.02 5.55 4.07
C GLY A 156 15.33 5.53 5.57
N GLY A 157 16.52 5.11 6.01
CA GLY A 157 16.93 5.15 7.41
C GLY A 157 16.11 4.21 8.31
N TYR A 158 15.64 3.09 7.75
CA TYR A 158 14.85 2.11 8.47
C TYR A 158 15.69 0.89 8.89
N THR A 159 15.35 0.28 10.03
CA THR A 159 15.84 -1.03 10.44
C THR A 159 14.65 -1.99 10.47
N LEU A 160 14.78 -3.12 9.78
CA LEU A 160 13.75 -4.16 9.76
C LEU A 160 13.69 -4.87 11.11
N VAL A 161 12.50 -5.00 11.68
CA VAL A 161 12.26 -5.66 12.96
C VAL A 161 11.30 -6.83 12.74
N PRO A 162 11.77 -8.09 12.82
CA PRO A 162 10.90 -9.24 12.72
C PRO A 162 9.95 -9.28 13.92
N SER A 163 8.67 -9.53 13.66
CA SER A 163 7.68 -9.80 14.70
C SER A 163 7.39 -11.30 14.75
N ASN A 164 7.51 -11.88 15.94
CA ASN A 164 7.08 -13.26 16.22
C ASN A 164 5.56 -13.39 16.38
N VAL A 165 4.81 -12.29 16.24
CA VAL A 165 3.35 -12.29 16.24
C VAL A 165 2.88 -12.83 14.90
N ALA A 166 2.07 -13.89 14.93
CA ALA A 166 1.47 -14.44 13.71
C ALA A 166 0.53 -13.43 13.06
N TYR A 167 0.71 -13.18 11.76
CA TYR A 167 -0.18 -12.30 11.01
C TYR A 167 -1.59 -12.88 10.94
N ARG A 168 -2.59 -12.07 11.29
CA ARG A 168 -4.01 -12.43 11.23
C ARG A 168 -4.79 -11.24 10.71
N ALA A 169 -5.61 -11.48 9.71
CA ALA A 169 -6.49 -10.48 9.14
C ALA A 169 -7.85 -11.11 8.78
N ASN A 170 -8.91 -10.31 8.87
CA ASN A 170 -10.27 -10.79 8.57
C ASN A 170 -10.59 -10.76 7.07
N MET A 171 -9.80 -11.47 6.27
CA MET A 171 -9.99 -11.54 4.82
C MET A 171 -11.28 -12.26 4.42
N LYS A 172 -11.70 -13.27 5.20
CA LYS A 172 -12.98 -13.95 4.99
C LYS A 172 -14.15 -12.96 5.13
N GLY A 173 -14.15 -12.13 6.17
CA GLY A 173 -15.17 -11.11 6.36
C GLY A 173 -15.15 -10.04 5.26
N LEU A 174 -13.97 -9.66 4.76
CA LEU A 174 -13.85 -8.77 3.60
C LEU A 174 -14.48 -9.40 2.35
N ARG A 175 -14.12 -10.65 2.04
CA ARG A 175 -14.66 -11.38 0.90
C ARG A 175 -16.20 -11.45 0.96
N GLU A 176 -16.74 -11.87 2.09
CA GLU A 176 -18.18 -11.99 2.30
C GLU A 176 -18.91 -10.66 2.10
N ILE A 177 -18.37 -9.55 2.63
CA ILE A 177 -19.03 -8.25 2.48
C ILE A 177 -18.94 -7.71 1.06
N LEU A 178 -17.82 -7.93 0.35
CA LEU A 178 -17.67 -7.51 -1.05
C LEU A 178 -18.61 -8.30 -1.97
N ILE A 179 -18.76 -9.61 -1.77
CA ILE A 179 -19.73 -10.44 -2.50
C ILE A 179 -21.15 -9.91 -2.28
N LEU A 180 -21.51 -9.58 -1.03
CA LEU A 180 -22.83 -9.07 -0.71
C LEU A 180 -23.06 -7.66 -1.30
N ALA A 181 -22.06 -6.78 -1.25
CA ALA A 181 -22.13 -5.47 -1.88
C ALA A 181 -22.27 -5.60 -3.40
N HIS A 182 -21.56 -6.54 -4.02
CA HIS A 182 -21.68 -6.83 -5.45
C HIS A 182 -23.10 -7.29 -5.85
N LYS A 183 -23.83 -7.95 -4.94
CA LYS A 183 -25.22 -8.40 -5.17
C LYS A 183 -26.30 -7.39 -4.78
N ARG A 184 -25.95 -6.33 -4.05
CA ARG A 184 -26.93 -5.44 -3.37
C ARG A 184 -26.63 -3.96 -3.54
N GLY A 185 -25.56 -3.58 -4.23
CA GLY A 185 -25.04 -2.22 -4.29
C GLY A 185 -24.29 -1.78 -3.03
N ILE A 186 -24.91 -1.88 -1.86
CA ILE A 186 -24.33 -1.45 -0.56
C ILE A 186 -24.52 -2.57 0.47
N GLN A 187 -23.46 -2.89 1.21
CA GLN A 187 -23.54 -3.80 2.35
C GLN A 187 -22.64 -3.33 3.49
N GLY A 188 -23.18 -3.31 4.70
CA GLY A 188 -22.40 -3.09 5.92
C GLY A 188 -22.36 -4.31 6.85
N ALA A 189 -21.30 -4.40 7.65
CA ALA A 189 -21.14 -5.39 8.70
C ALA A 189 -20.35 -4.84 9.89
N GLN A 190 -20.37 -5.58 11.00
CA GLN A 190 -19.47 -5.38 12.13
C GLN A 190 -18.32 -6.36 12.01
N LEU A 191 -17.09 -5.86 12.13
CA LEU A 191 -15.87 -6.64 12.21
C LEU A 191 -15.45 -6.84 13.68
N PRO A 192 -14.64 -7.88 13.98
CA PRO A 192 -14.01 -8.05 15.28
C PRO A 192 -13.27 -6.79 15.74
N GLY A 193 -13.24 -6.56 17.06
CA GLY A 193 -12.60 -5.38 17.64
C GLY A 193 -13.44 -4.10 17.53
N ARG A 194 -14.78 -4.22 17.48
CA ARG A 194 -15.72 -3.08 17.40
C ARG A 194 -15.42 -2.14 16.22
N ARG A 195 -15.09 -2.75 15.08
CA ARG A 195 -14.92 -2.06 13.81
C ARG A 195 -16.22 -2.17 13.01
N ALA A 196 -16.60 -1.10 12.31
CA ALA A 196 -17.68 -1.11 11.34
C ALA A 196 -17.07 -1.05 9.94
N ILE A 197 -17.62 -1.83 9.01
CA ILE A 197 -17.25 -1.81 7.60
C ILE A 197 -18.50 -1.61 6.75
N VAL A 198 -18.38 -0.78 5.71
CA VAL A 198 -19.40 -0.64 4.67
C VAL A 198 -18.71 -0.74 3.32
N ALA A 199 -19.13 -1.71 2.52
CA ALA A 199 -18.69 -1.90 1.15
C ALA A 199 -19.78 -1.43 0.16
N VAL A 200 -19.32 -0.92 -0.97
CA VAL A 200 -20.14 -0.42 -2.06
C VAL A 200 -19.62 -1.00 -3.37
N ASN A 201 -20.53 -1.38 -4.26
CA ASN A 201 -20.24 -1.65 -5.66
C ASN A 201 -21.08 -0.69 -6.53
N PHE A 202 -20.41 0.29 -7.15
CA PHE A 202 -21.04 1.28 -8.02
C PHE A 202 -21.64 0.70 -9.29
N SER A 203 -21.14 -0.43 -9.81
CA SER A 203 -21.71 -1.07 -10.99
C SER A 203 -23.05 -1.74 -10.70
N SER A 204 -23.22 -2.35 -9.52
CA SER A 204 -24.48 -3.00 -9.13
C SER A 204 -25.48 -2.06 -8.46
N ALA A 205 -25.03 -0.92 -7.91
CA ALA A 205 -25.88 0.01 -7.19
C ALA A 205 -27.11 0.51 -7.98
N PRO A 206 -27.01 0.83 -9.30
CA PRO A 206 -28.14 1.26 -10.12
C PRO A 206 -29.28 0.23 -10.22
N ASP A 207 -29.00 -1.06 -10.05
CA ASP A 207 -30.02 -2.12 -10.09
C ASP A 207 -30.93 -2.13 -8.86
N HIS A 208 -30.53 -1.43 -7.79
CA HIS A 208 -31.21 -1.46 -6.49
C HIS A 208 -31.75 -0.10 -6.05
N PHE A 209 -31.14 0.99 -6.50
CA PHE A 209 -31.55 2.34 -6.10
C PHE A 209 -31.02 3.40 -7.06
N SER A 210 -31.73 4.54 -7.12
CA SER A 210 -31.33 5.65 -7.97
C SER A 210 -30.08 6.38 -7.44
N PRO A 211 -29.36 7.13 -8.29
CA PRO A 211 -28.23 7.95 -7.85
C PRO A 211 -28.57 8.91 -6.71
N HIS A 212 -29.77 9.49 -6.71
CA HIS A 212 -30.25 10.37 -5.63
C HIS A 212 -30.44 9.64 -4.29
N GLN A 213 -30.77 8.35 -4.32
CA GLN A 213 -30.93 7.53 -3.12
C GLN A 213 -29.61 6.99 -2.58
N PHE A 214 -28.55 6.94 -3.40
CA PHE A 214 -27.25 6.37 -3.05
C PHE A 214 -26.70 6.96 -1.74
N ASN A 215 -26.57 8.28 -1.67
CA ASN A 215 -25.97 8.97 -0.52
C ASN A 215 -26.74 8.71 0.78
N ALA A 216 -28.08 8.75 0.72
CA ALA A 216 -28.94 8.50 1.87
C ALA A 216 -28.81 7.04 2.35
N ARG A 217 -28.76 6.07 1.44
CA ARG A 217 -28.58 4.64 1.76
C ARG A 217 -27.20 4.35 2.33
N PHE A 218 -26.15 4.90 1.73
CA PHE A 218 -24.79 4.74 2.22
C PHE A 218 -24.62 5.34 3.62
N ALA A 219 -25.16 6.54 3.86
CA ALA A 219 -25.15 7.17 5.18
C ALA A 219 -25.95 6.36 6.21
N ALA A 220 -27.14 5.87 5.85
CA ALA A 220 -27.97 5.05 6.74
C ALA A 220 -27.28 3.72 7.10
N GLU A 221 -26.65 3.05 6.13
CA GLU A 221 -25.90 1.81 6.36
C GLU A 221 -24.69 2.07 7.26
N THR A 222 -23.95 3.14 7.01
CA THR A 222 -22.81 3.57 7.83
C THR A 222 -23.22 3.82 9.27
N LYS A 223 -24.26 4.62 9.50
CA LYS A 223 -24.78 4.87 10.86
C LYS A 223 -25.26 3.58 11.53
N ARG A 224 -25.89 2.67 10.79
CA ARG A 224 -26.33 1.36 11.33
C ARG A 224 -25.14 0.55 11.84
N GLN A 225 -24.07 0.43 11.05
CA GLN A 225 -22.92 -0.35 11.46
C GLN A 225 -22.09 0.33 12.55
N GLN A 226 -21.96 1.65 12.53
CA GLN A 226 -21.33 2.41 13.61
C GLN A 226 -22.02 2.15 14.96
N ARG A 227 -23.36 2.18 15.00
CA ARG A 227 -24.13 1.84 16.21
C ARG A 227 -23.87 0.41 16.69
N ARG A 228 -23.84 -0.57 15.77
CA ARG A 228 -23.54 -1.98 16.11
C ARG A 228 -22.12 -2.15 16.63
N ALA A 229 -21.18 -1.37 16.10
CA ALA A 229 -19.80 -1.29 16.58
C ALA A 229 -19.64 -0.46 17.87
N ALA A 230 -20.73 0.05 18.46
CA ALA A 230 -20.71 0.91 19.64
C ALA A 230 -19.88 2.20 19.47
N ILE A 231 -19.79 2.72 18.24
CA ILE A 231 -19.18 4.01 17.93
C ILE A 231 -20.22 5.09 18.24
N ARG A 232 -19.98 5.88 19.29
CA ARG A 232 -20.98 6.82 19.85
C ARG A 232 -20.90 8.23 19.28
N SER A 233 -19.72 8.66 18.84
CA SER A 233 -19.50 10.02 18.31
C SER A 233 -19.27 9.96 16.80
N GLU A 234 -20.07 10.71 16.03
CA GLU A 234 -19.85 10.90 14.58
C GLU A 234 -18.65 11.83 14.31
N HIS A 235 -18.19 12.58 15.32
CA HIS A 235 -17.12 13.58 15.21
C HIS A 235 -15.80 13.16 15.87
N HIS A 236 -15.73 11.93 16.41
CA HIS A 236 -14.53 11.36 17.01
C HIS A 236 -14.39 9.91 16.58
N ILE A 237 -13.89 9.72 15.35
CA ILE A 237 -13.85 8.42 14.70
C ILE A 237 -12.58 8.28 13.88
N ILE A 238 -11.98 7.09 13.91
CA ILE A 238 -10.95 6.74 12.94
C ILE A 238 -11.68 6.10 11.76
N ALA A 239 -11.58 6.68 10.58
CA ALA A 239 -12.17 6.12 9.37
C ALA A 239 -11.16 6.12 8.23
N LEU A 240 -11.03 5.00 7.53
CA LEU A 240 -10.26 4.90 6.30
C LEU A 240 -11.11 4.26 5.21
N ASN A 241 -10.91 4.72 3.98
CA ASN A 241 -11.55 4.17 2.79
C ASN A 241 -10.49 3.49 1.91
N SER A 242 -10.93 2.49 1.13
CA SER A 242 -10.09 1.76 0.19
C SER A 242 -9.94 2.46 -1.16
N VAL A 243 -10.63 3.58 -1.38
CA VAL A 243 -10.61 4.31 -2.66
C VAL A 243 -9.23 4.85 -2.92
N ASP A 244 -8.81 4.76 -4.16
CA ASP A 244 -7.60 5.36 -4.68
C ASP A 244 -6.32 4.87 -3.98
N ARG A 245 -6.34 3.68 -3.38
CA ARG A 245 -5.17 3.10 -2.69
C ARG A 245 -4.31 2.22 -3.58
N ALA A 246 -4.84 1.74 -4.71
CA ALA A 246 -4.11 0.86 -5.61
C ALA A 246 -2.74 1.47 -5.98
N ALA A 247 -1.68 0.72 -5.67
CA ALA A 247 -0.29 1.09 -5.92
C ALA A 247 0.16 2.47 -5.34
N ARG A 248 -0.56 3.04 -4.35
CA ARG A 248 -0.17 4.29 -3.68
C ARG A 248 0.99 4.12 -2.72
N SER A 249 1.00 2.99 -2.01
CA SER A 249 2.06 2.65 -1.06
C SER A 249 2.71 1.35 -1.51
N PRO A 250 4.02 1.35 -1.79
CA PRO A 250 4.70 0.16 -2.29
C PRO A 250 4.79 -0.98 -1.26
N ALA A 251 4.54 -0.69 0.02
CA ALA A 251 4.59 -1.64 1.12
C ALA A 251 3.20 -2.11 1.59
N GLU A 252 2.13 -1.60 0.96
CA GLU A 252 0.79 -2.13 1.13
C GLU A 252 0.60 -3.31 0.18
N PRO A 253 0.01 -4.43 0.65
CA PRO A 253 -0.42 -5.54 -0.20
C PRO A 253 -1.31 -4.99 -1.33
N PRO A 254 -0.99 -5.25 -2.61
CA PRO A 254 -1.85 -4.85 -3.72
C PRO A 254 -3.14 -5.67 -3.70
N TRP A 255 -4.25 -5.10 -4.13
CA TRP A 255 -5.54 -5.81 -4.20
C TRP A 255 -5.47 -7.11 -5.00
N ALA A 256 -4.55 -7.19 -5.96
CA ALA A 256 -4.30 -8.38 -6.78
C ALA A 256 -3.86 -9.63 -6.00
N ILE A 257 -3.43 -9.51 -4.73
CA ILE A 257 -3.06 -10.66 -3.87
C ILE A 257 -4.08 -10.92 -2.76
N TYR A 258 -5.16 -10.16 -2.70
CA TYR A 258 -6.19 -10.41 -1.69
C TYR A 258 -6.90 -11.72 -2.04
N PRO A 259 -7.23 -12.58 -1.05
CA PRO A 259 -7.89 -13.86 -1.28
C PRO A 259 -9.40 -13.67 -1.53
N ILE A 260 -9.71 -12.95 -2.60
CA ILE A 260 -11.06 -12.59 -3.07
C ILE A 260 -11.20 -12.97 -4.55
N GLU A 261 -12.43 -12.97 -5.04
CA GLU A 261 -12.73 -13.22 -6.45
C GLU A 261 -12.03 -12.19 -7.37
N PRO A 262 -11.45 -12.61 -8.51
CA PRO A 262 -10.75 -11.70 -9.42
C PRO A 262 -11.58 -10.48 -9.84
N GLU A 263 -12.89 -10.65 -10.05
CA GLU A 263 -13.81 -9.57 -10.40
C GLU A 263 -13.94 -8.53 -9.29
N LEU A 264 -13.89 -8.97 -8.02
CA LEU A 264 -13.90 -8.07 -6.87
C LEU A 264 -12.57 -7.35 -6.71
N ALA A 265 -11.44 -8.05 -6.95
CA ALA A 265 -10.12 -7.44 -6.97
C ALA A 265 -10.02 -6.35 -8.05
N VAL A 266 -10.48 -6.63 -9.28
CA VAL A 266 -10.57 -5.62 -10.36
C VAL A 266 -11.46 -4.45 -9.94
N GLY A 267 -12.58 -4.72 -9.27
CA GLY A 267 -13.45 -3.66 -8.74
C GLY A 267 -12.75 -2.74 -7.74
N LEU A 268 -11.94 -3.30 -6.82
CA LEU A 268 -11.14 -2.53 -5.86
C LEU A 268 -9.99 -1.77 -6.55
N ILE A 269 -9.34 -2.37 -7.53
CA ILE A 269 -8.27 -1.73 -8.32
C ILE A 269 -8.82 -0.50 -9.06
N THR A 270 -10.01 -0.64 -9.63
CA THR A 270 -10.67 0.41 -10.43
C THR A 270 -11.44 1.43 -9.61
N ASP A 271 -11.58 1.20 -8.29
CA ASP A 271 -12.48 1.87 -7.34
C ASP A 271 -13.97 1.86 -7.72
N VAL A 272 -14.37 0.97 -8.62
CA VAL A 272 -15.78 0.65 -8.87
C VAL A 272 -16.39 -0.02 -7.64
N ILE A 273 -15.57 -0.79 -6.92
CA ILE A 273 -15.87 -1.31 -5.61
C ILE A 273 -14.96 -0.60 -4.61
N PHE A 274 -15.51 -0.21 -3.48
CA PHE A 274 -14.72 0.29 -2.36
C PHE A 274 -15.36 -0.10 -1.04
N TYR A 275 -14.59 0.01 0.02
CA TYR A 275 -15.11 -0.11 1.38
C TYR A 275 -14.51 0.94 2.30
N THR A 276 -15.29 1.33 3.30
CA THR A 276 -14.86 2.19 4.39
C THR A 276 -14.90 1.39 5.68
N VAL A 277 -13.83 1.49 6.47
CA VAL A 277 -13.75 0.88 7.80
C VAL A 277 -13.56 1.98 8.82
N CYS A 278 -14.29 1.88 9.93
CA CYS A 278 -14.17 2.82 11.02
C CYS A 278 -14.25 2.17 12.40
N MET A 279 -13.69 2.84 13.40
CA MET A 279 -13.76 2.44 14.81
C MET A 279 -13.67 3.64 15.74
N ALA A 280 -14.13 3.42 16.98
CA ALA A 280 -13.97 4.40 18.05
C ALA A 280 -12.48 4.50 18.47
N PRO A 281 -11.91 5.71 18.58
CA PRO A 281 -10.52 5.91 18.97
C PRO A 281 -10.17 5.28 20.33
N GLU A 282 -11.11 5.31 21.27
CA GLU A 282 -10.96 4.74 22.61
C GLU A 282 -10.82 3.22 22.57
N THR A 283 -11.49 2.55 21.62
CA THR A 283 -11.36 1.09 21.45
C THR A 283 -9.92 0.71 21.10
N LEU A 284 -9.25 1.54 20.30
CA LEU A 284 -7.83 1.33 19.96
C LEU A 284 -6.93 1.56 21.18
N LEU A 285 -7.14 2.67 21.91
CA LEU A 285 -6.36 3.00 23.10
C LEU A 285 -6.50 1.93 24.20
N ASP A 286 -7.73 1.45 24.44
CA ASP A 286 -8.00 0.38 25.40
C ASP A 286 -7.31 -0.94 24.98
N ALA A 287 -7.28 -1.25 23.68
CA ALA A 287 -6.60 -2.44 23.18
C ALA A 287 -5.07 -2.35 23.30
N LEU A 288 -4.49 -1.17 23.05
CA LEU A 288 -3.06 -0.90 23.27
C LEU A 288 -2.70 -1.03 24.76
N ALA A 289 -3.51 -0.46 25.65
CA ALA A 289 -3.26 -0.52 27.09
C ALA A 289 -3.18 -1.95 27.61
N LYS A 290 -3.99 -2.89 27.05
CA LYS A 290 -3.97 -4.31 27.41
C LYS A 290 -2.65 -5.02 27.09
N VAL A 291 -1.85 -4.49 26.17
CA VAL A 291 -0.52 -5.02 25.83
C VAL A 291 0.62 -4.15 26.39
N GLY A 292 0.32 -3.28 27.36
CA GLY A 292 1.29 -2.40 28.02
C GLY A 292 1.68 -1.17 27.20
N VAL A 293 1.04 -0.93 26.05
CA VAL A 293 1.35 0.20 25.17
C VAL A 293 0.39 1.36 25.48
N GLN A 294 0.94 2.53 25.75
CA GLN A 294 0.18 3.76 25.89
C GLN A 294 0.04 4.44 24.53
N GLY A 295 -1.17 4.84 24.16
CA GLY A 295 -1.45 5.58 22.93
C GLY A 295 -1.91 7.00 23.22
N ARG A 296 -1.53 7.95 22.36
CA ARG A 296 -2.01 9.34 22.40
C ARG A 296 -2.22 9.88 21.00
N TRP A 297 -3.43 10.35 20.70
CA TRP A 297 -3.74 11.04 19.46
C TRP A 297 -3.01 12.38 19.38
N LEU A 298 -2.38 12.66 18.25
CA LEU A 298 -1.61 13.88 17.99
C LEU A 298 -2.40 14.90 17.16
N GLN A 299 -3.54 14.51 16.58
CA GLN A 299 -4.45 15.37 15.83
C GLN A 299 -5.89 15.11 16.27
N GLN A 300 -6.78 16.05 15.98
CA GLN A 300 -8.22 15.85 16.21
C GLN A 300 -8.80 14.90 15.16
N LEU A 301 -9.58 13.92 15.61
CA LEU A 301 -10.14 12.87 14.76
C LEU A 301 -11.56 13.21 14.25
N ASN A 302 -11.66 14.29 13.47
CA ASN A 302 -12.92 14.88 12.99
C ASN A 302 -13.01 14.95 11.46
N GLY A 303 -12.12 14.26 10.74
CA GLY A 303 -12.05 14.26 9.28
C GLY A 303 -11.22 15.39 8.68
N THR A 304 -10.57 16.24 9.49
CA THR A 304 -9.68 17.31 9.01
C THR A 304 -8.20 16.99 9.26
N GLU A 305 -7.86 15.71 9.44
CA GLU A 305 -6.50 15.28 9.75
C GLU A 305 -5.56 15.55 8.57
N ASN A 306 -4.33 15.95 8.87
CA ASN A 306 -3.30 16.06 7.85
C ASN A 306 -2.60 14.68 7.70
N PRO A 307 -2.75 13.99 6.56
CA PRO A 307 -2.17 12.66 6.35
C PRO A 307 -0.64 12.66 6.32
N ALA A 308 -0.01 13.81 6.06
CA ALA A 308 1.45 13.97 6.08
C ALA A 308 2.02 14.14 7.50
N LYS A 309 1.16 14.34 8.50
CA LYS A 309 1.57 14.47 9.91
C LYS A 309 1.27 13.18 10.68
N PRO A 310 2.07 12.86 11.71
CA PRO A 310 1.76 11.74 12.59
C PRO A 310 0.38 11.91 13.25
N LEU A 311 -0.37 10.81 13.36
CA LEU A 311 -1.72 10.78 13.90
C LEU A 311 -1.76 10.21 15.32
N LEU A 312 -0.98 9.16 15.58
CA LEU A 312 -0.94 8.45 16.85
C LEU A 312 0.51 8.37 17.35
N GLN A 313 0.75 8.76 18.60
CA GLN A 313 1.97 8.41 19.32
C GLN A 313 1.71 7.17 20.15
N VAL A 314 2.63 6.21 20.12
CA VAL A 314 2.63 5.05 21.01
C VAL A 314 3.90 5.03 21.83
N SER A 315 3.80 4.62 23.10
CA SER A 315 4.93 4.48 24.00
C SER A 315 4.77 3.28 24.91
N MET A 316 5.90 2.76 25.39
CA MET A 316 5.93 1.65 26.33
C MET A 316 7.15 1.78 27.22
N ARG A 317 6.98 1.43 28.50
CA ARG A 317 8.07 1.41 29.47
C ARG A 317 8.48 -0.02 29.76
N THR A 318 9.76 -0.32 29.57
CA THR A 318 10.36 -1.62 29.90
C THR A 318 11.49 -1.36 30.91
N GLY A 319 11.24 -1.68 32.18
CA GLY A 319 12.12 -1.26 33.28
C GLY A 319 12.26 0.26 33.34
N ASN A 320 13.49 0.77 33.24
CA ASN A 320 13.79 2.20 33.23
C ASN A 320 13.79 2.84 31.84
N LYS A 321 13.65 2.05 30.76
CA LYS A 321 13.66 2.55 29.38
C LYS A 321 12.23 2.92 28.95
N LEU A 322 12.06 4.13 28.46
CA LEU A 322 10.84 4.57 27.76
C LEU A 322 11.11 4.56 26.25
N SER A 323 10.43 3.67 25.54
CA SER A 323 10.42 3.64 24.07
C SER A 323 9.17 4.33 23.57
N TYR A 324 9.27 5.09 22.48
CA TYR A 324 8.11 5.67 21.80
C TYR A 324 8.35 5.82 20.32
N THR A 325 7.26 5.83 19.54
CA THR A 325 7.26 6.19 18.12
C THR A 325 5.96 6.88 17.75
N SER A 326 5.92 7.51 16.58
CA SER A 326 4.71 8.13 16.04
C SER A 326 4.33 7.49 14.71
N MET A 327 3.04 7.28 14.51
CA MET A 327 2.47 6.60 13.34
C MET A 327 1.66 7.58 12.53
N ASN A 328 1.78 7.48 11.22
CA ASN A 328 0.92 8.19 10.28
C ASN A 328 -0.30 7.32 9.91
N VAL A 329 -1.09 7.79 8.96
CA VAL A 329 -2.28 7.10 8.47
C VAL A 329 -1.97 5.75 7.80
N ILE A 330 -0.76 5.57 7.25
CA ILE A 330 -0.36 4.34 6.54
C ILE A 330 -0.30 3.15 7.51
N GLU A 331 0.22 3.34 8.73
CA GLU A 331 0.25 2.23 9.69
C GLU A 331 -1.15 1.86 10.23
N LEU A 332 -2.07 2.82 10.26
CA LEU A 332 -3.48 2.54 10.55
C LEU A 332 -4.20 1.86 9.38
N ALA A 333 -3.69 1.99 8.16
CA ALA A 333 -4.20 1.24 7.02
C ALA A 333 -3.98 -0.26 7.18
N ARG A 334 -2.90 -0.72 7.82
CA ARG A 334 -2.76 -2.16 8.17
C ARG A 334 -3.92 -2.63 9.05
N LEU A 335 -4.30 -1.84 10.05
CA LEU A 335 -5.41 -2.18 10.96
C LEU A 335 -6.79 -2.12 10.30
N LEU A 336 -7.04 -1.07 9.50
CA LEU A 336 -8.39 -0.75 9.00
C LEU A 336 -8.63 -1.13 7.54
N ILE A 337 -7.60 -1.17 6.70
CA ILE A 337 -7.71 -1.50 5.28
C ILE A 337 -7.32 -2.95 5.04
N GLU A 338 -6.15 -3.39 5.53
CA GLU A 338 -5.75 -4.81 5.48
C GLU A 338 -6.51 -5.66 6.52
N LEU A 339 -7.41 -5.07 7.30
CA LEU A 339 -8.25 -5.73 8.31
C LEU A 339 -7.48 -6.60 9.30
N VAL A 340 -6.23 -6.24 9.64
CA VAL A 340 -5.43 -6.95 10.64
C VAL A 340 -6.20 -7.01 11.95
N ASP A 341 -6.20 -8.16 12.62
CA ASP A 341 -6.89 -8.31 13.89
C ASP A 341 -6.34 -7.34 14.92
N LEU A 342 -7.23 -6.63 15.63
CA LEU A 342 -6.82 -5.58 16.57
C LEU A 342 -5.83 -6.08 17.64
N PRO A 343 -6.03 -7.25 18.29
CA PRO A 343 -5.03 -7.78 19.22
C PRO A 343 -3.67 -8.07 18.56
N THR A 344 -3.68 -8.64 17.35
CA THR A 344 -2.47 -8.92 16.56
C THR A 344 -1.71 -7.64 16.26
N TRP A 345 -2.40 -6.58 15.81
CA TRP A 345 -1.80 -5.28 15.56
C TRP A 345 -1.24 -4.64 16.84
N CYS A 346 -1.96 -4.69 17.96
CA CYS A 346 -1.46 -4.14 19.23
C CYS A 346 -0.22 -4.89 19.74
N GLN A 347 -0.21 -6.23 19.69
CA GLN A 347 0.95 -7.05 20.08
C GLN A 347 2.17 -6.74 19.20
N HIS A 348 1.95 -6.56 17.90
CA HIS A 348 3.00 -6.17 16.97
C HIS A 348 3.67 -4.84 17.36
N LEU A 349 2.89 -3.86 17.79
CA LEU A 349 3.43 -2.59 18.28
C LEU A 349 4.19 -2.72 19.60
N SER A 350 3.79 -3.64 20.47
CA SER A 350 4.57 -3.95 21.67
C SER A 350 5.95 -4.49 21.29
N VAL A 351 6.03 -5.41 20.31
CA VAL A 351 7.31 -5.93 19.78
C VAL A 351 8.16 -4.80 19.17
N LEU A 352 7.56 -3.93 18.35
CA LEU A 352 8.22 -2.75 17.78
C LEU A 352 8.90 -1.90 18.85
N LEU A 353 8.22 -1.64 19.97
CA LEU A 353 8.71 -0.78 21.05
C LEU A 353 9.75 -1.45 21.96
N GLN A 354 9.86 -2.78 21.91
CA GLN A 354 10.88 -3.56 22.63
C GLN A 354 12.16 -3.75 21.82
N ALA A 355 12.10 -3.53 20.51
CA ALA A 355 13.24 -3.73 19.62
C ALA A 355 14.43 -2.85 20.05
N ASP A 356 15.61 -3.46 20.06
CA ASP A 356 16.86 -2.73 20.20
C ASP A 356 17.35 -2.34 18.80
N LEU A 357 17.58 -1.06 18.59
CA LEU A 357 17.76 -0.49 17.26
C LEU A 357 19.07 0.30 17.20
N PRO A 358 19.78 0.24 16.06
CA PRO A 358 20.89 1.14 15.82
C PRO A 358 20.48 2.61 15.97
N ALA A 359 21.35 3.41 16.59
CA ALA A 359 21.11 4.83 16.80
C ALA A 359 20.81 5.54 15.47
N GLY A 360 19.80 6.42 15.48
CA GLY A 360 19.41 7.20 14.30
C GLY A 360 18.55 6.45 13.28
N THR A 361 18.20 5.18 13.51
CA THR A 361 17.32 4.42 12.62
C THR A 361 15.87 4.43 13.09
N ARG A 362 14.94 4.30 12.14
CA ARG A 362 13.51 4.13 12.39
C ARG A 362 13.17 2.66 12.31
N PRO A 363 12.49 2.07 13.30
CA PRO A 363 12.09 0.68 13.15
C PRO A 363 10.98 0.56 12.10
N TRP A 364 11.01 -0.52 11.34
CA TRP A 364 9.90 -0.94 10.51
C TRP A 364 9.65 -2.43 10.74
N THR A 365 8.43 -2.77 11.15
CA THR A 365 8.09 -4.13 11.58
C THR A 365 7.31 -4.88 10.53
N TYR A 366 7.59 -6.19 10.44
CA TYR A 366 6.86 -7.13 9.59
C TYR A 366 6.45 -8.36 10.40
N PHE A 367 5.35 -8.99 10.02
CA PHE A 367 4.87 -10.17 10.72
C PHE A 367 5.52 -11.44 10.19
N ALA A 368 5.68 -12.44 11.05
CA ALA A 368 6.00 -13.77 10.60
C ALA A 368 4.79 -14.42 9.90
N GLY A 369 5.05 -15.11 8.79
CA GLY A 369 4.04 -15.91 8.10
C GLY A 369 2.90 -15.12 7.47
N GLU A 370 3.16 -13.89 6.99
CA GLU A 370 2.16 -13.08 6.27
C GLU A 370 1.58 -13.81 5.05
N ASN A 371 2.40 -14.65 4.40
CA ASN A 371 2.01 -15.47 3.26
C ASN A 371 0.73 -16.30 3.54
N ASN A 372 0.54 -16.81 4.76
CA ASN A 372 -0.63 -17.64 5.11
C ASN A 372 -1.98 -16.89 5.01
N VAL A 373 -1.96 -15.56 4.93
CA VAL A 373 -3.17 -14.75 4.71
C VAL A 373 -3.42 -14.49 3.22
N TRP A 374 -2.35 -14.44 2.41
CA TRP A 374 -2.39 -14.06 1.00
C TRP A 374 -2.39 -15.27 0.04
N CYS A 375 -1.88 -16.44 0.45
CA CYS A 375 -1.74 -17.64 -0.38
C CYS A 375 -2.62 -18.82 0.06
#